data_AF-A0A9E3X0M9-F1
#
_entry.id   AF-A0A9E3X0M9-F1
#
_cell.length_a   1.000
_cell.length_b   1.000
_cell.length_c   1.000
_cell.angle_alpha   90.00
_cell.angle_beta   90.00
_cell.angle_gamma   90.00
#
_symmetry.space_group_name_H-M   'P 1'
#
loop_
_entity.id
_entity.type
_entity.pdbx_description
1 polymer ?
#
loop_
_entity_poly.entity_id
_entity_poly.type
_entity_poly.pdbx_seq_one_letter_code
_entity_poly.pdbx_strand_id
1 'polypeptide(L)'
;GAFPTMVVDRAPLSWILSTVAHEWTHNYLTLFPLGFNYMTNADFITMNETVAEIVGNELGEKALRTFYPELVPPPVDNGAADGATNGSERIPHSDEPHFDFDQEMHETRLVVDQLLAHGKVEEAEQYMAERRLYFVANGYPLRVLNQAYFAFHGSYGTSAASTSPIGPQMEALRAQSPNLKSFLETVRTFTSPDDITQALAANAPRN
;
A
#
# COMPACT_ATOMS: atom_id res chain seq x y z
N GLY A 1 -2.35 12.04 4.75
CA GLY A 1 -3.02 13.02 3.88
C GLY A 1 -2.29 13.08 2.57
N ALA A 2 -2.84 12.49 1.51
CA ALA A 2 -2.22 12.49 0.19
C ALA A 2 -1.94 13.93 -0.31
N PHE A 3 -0.65 14.26 -0.43
CA PHE A 3 -0.16 15.47 -1.05
C PHE A 3 0.76 15.08 -2.23
N PRO A 4 0.58 15.65 -3.43
CA PRO A 4 -0.48 16.58 -3.84
C PRO A 4 -1.81 15.86 -4.12
N THR A 5 -2.92 16.53 -3.81
CA THR A 5 -4.27 16.11 -4.19
C THR A 5 -4.46 16.26 -5.70
N MET A 6 -4.44 15.15 -6.44
CA MET A 6 -4.94 15.09 -7.82
C MET A 6 -6.42 14.70 -7.82
N VAL A 7 -7.26 15.55 -8.41
CA VAL A 7 -8.63 15.20 -8.76
C VAL A 7 -8.58 14.42 -10.07
N VAL A 8 -8.62 13.08 -9.99
CA VAL A 8 -8.95 12.27 -11.16
C VAL A 8 -10.42 12.52 -11.43
N ASP A 9 -10.73 13.14 -12.56
CA ASP A 9 -12.05 13.69 -12.93
C ASP A 9 -13.21 12.64 -12.85
N ARG A 10 -12.87 11.34 -12.71
CA ARG A 10 -13.80 10.22 -12.46
C ARG A 10 -13.18 9.09 -11.63
N ALA A 11 -12.70 9.37 -10.41
CA ALA A 11 -12.31 8.28 -9.51
C ALA A 11 -13.55 7.42 -9.16
N PRO A 12 -13.48 6.08 -9.28
CA PRO A 12 -14.62 5.23 -8.94
C PRO A 12 -14.93 5.32 -7.44
N LEU A 13 -16.20 5.19 -7.07
CA LEU A 13 -16.63 5.32 -5.67
C LEU A 13 -15.88 4.36 -4.73
N SER A 14 -15.56 3.15 -5.20
CA SER A 14 -14.71 2.19 -4.48
C SER A 14 -13.35 2.77 -4.07
N TRP A 15 -12.71 3.49 -4.99
CA TRP A 15 -11.43 4.16 -4.76
C TRP A 15 -11.56 5.30 -3.74
N ILE A 16 -12.64 6.09 -3.84
CA ILE A 16 -12.91 7.19 -2.91
C ILE A 16 -13.12 6.64 -1.50
N LEU A 17 -13.96 5.60 -1.34
CA LEU A 17 -14.25 5.00 -0.05
C LEU A 17 -13.02 4.37 0.59
N SER A 18 -12.19 3.66 -0.18
CA SER A 18 -10.91 3.13 0.32
C SER A 18 -9.96 4.26 0.73
N THR A 19 -9.84 5.32 -0.06
CA THR A 19 -8.98 6.47 0.25
C THR A 19 -9.42 7.19 1.53
N VAL A 20 -10.73 7.43 1.70
CA VAL A 20 -11.25 8.06 2.93
C VAL A 20 -10.95 7.20 4.15
N ALA A 21 -11.13 5.88 4.06
CA ALA A 21 -10.83 4.96 5.15
C ALA A 21 -9.31 4.89 5.46
N HIS A 22 -8.45 4.92 4.44
CA HIS A 22 -6.99 5.01 4.58
C HIS A 22 -6.59 6.24 5.39
N GLU A 23 -7.06 7.41 4.97
CA GLU A 23 -6.71 8.69 5.61
C GLU A 23 -7.31 8.82 7.02
N TRP A 24 -8.50 8.28 7.24
CA TRP A 24 -9.07 8.23 8.58
C TRP A 24 -8.27 7.31 9.50
N THR A 25 -7.70 6.23 8.99
CA THR A 25 -6.85 5.32 9.76
C THR A 25 -5.59 6.01 10.26
N HIS A 26 -4.96 6.84 9.43
CA HIS A 26 -3.85 7.69 9.87
C HIS A 26 -4.25 8.61 11.01
N ASN A 27 -5.38 9.32 10.88
CA ASN A 27 -5.91 10.16 11.95
C ASN A 27 -6.15 9.37 13.24
N TYR A 28 -6.70 8.16 13.14
CA TYR A 28 -6.88 7.28 14.29
C TYR A 28 -5.54 6.90 14.93
N LEU A 29 -4.55 6.46 14.14
CA LEU A 29 -3.25 6.01 14.63
C LEU A 29 -2.43 7.13 15.28
N THR A 30 -2.63 8.40 14.89
CA THR A 30 -1.97 9.56 15.52
C THR A 30 -2.23 9.68 17.03
N LEU A 31 -3.22 8.96 17.57
CA LEU A 31 -3.56 8.92 18.99
C LEU A 31 -2.86 7.79 19.76
N PHE A 32 -2.06 6.96 19.09
CA PHE A 32 -1.49 5.73 19.65
C PHE A 32 0.01 5.58 19.34
N PRO A 33 0.73 4.71 20.06
CA PRO A 33 2.17 4.51 19.89
C PRO A 33 2.63 4.31 18.44
N LEU A 34 1.90 3.52 17.65
CA LEU A 34 2.27 3.27 16.25
C LEU A 34 2.30 4.58 15.43
N GLY A 35 1.31 5.46 15.60
CA GLY A 35 1.28 6.74 14.90
C GLY A 35 2.19 7.81 15.52
N PHE A 36 2.42 7.78 16.84
CA PHE A 36 3.40 8.68 17.48
C PHE A 36 4.81 8.49 16.91
N ASN A 37 5.15 7.25 16.53
CA ASN A 37 6.44 6.91 15.96
C ASN A 37 6.48 7.03 14.43
N TYR A 38 5.41 7.49 13.77
CA TYR A 38 5.27 7.50 12.30
C TYR A 38 6.52 8.00 11.57
N MET A 39 7.03 9.18 11.94
CA MET A 39 8.17 9.82 11.25
C MET A 39 9.54 9.48 11.87
N THR A 40 9.62 8.49 12.78
CA THR A 40 10.88 8.20 13.48
C THR A 40 11.88 7.45 12.60
N ASN A 41 11.40 6.58 11.71
CA ASN A 41 12.20 5.88 10.72
C ASN A 41 11.30 5.27 9.62
N ALA A 42 11.94 4.72 8.58
CA ALA A 42 11.26 4.13 7.44
C ALA A 42 10.37 2.92 7.77
N ASP A 43 10.70 2.14 8.82
CA ASP A 43 9.89 0.98 9.21
C ASP A 43 8.55 1.44 9.78
N PHE A 44 8.53 2.48 10.63
CA PHE A 44 7.28 3.01 11.18
C PHE A 44 6.38 3.64 10.13
N ILE A 45 6.94 4.33 9.14
CA ILE A 45 6.18 4.81 7.98
C ILE A 45 5.57 3.61 7.26
N THR A 46 6.40 2.61 6.94
CA THR A 46 5.95 1.39 6.26
C THR A 46 4.83 0.71 7.04
N MET A 47 4.97 0.53 8.36
CA MET A 47 3.95 -0.08 9.21
C MET A 47 2.64 0.70 9.22
N ASN A 48 2.67 2.03 9.38
CA ASN A 48 1.46 2.85 9.41
C ASN A 48 0.74 2.84 8.06
N GLU A 49 1.46 3.05 6.96
CA GLU A 49 0.89 3.00 5.62
C GLU A 49 0.33 1.60 5.31
N THR A 50 1.00 0.54 5.76
CA THR A 50 0.52 -0.84 5.64
C THR A 50 -0.81 -1.06 6.38
N VAL A 51 -0.92 -0.56 7.61
CA VAL A 51 -2.18 -0.63 8.36
C VAL A 51 -3.28 0.18 7.67
N ALA A 52 -2.96 1.38 7.20
CA ALA A 52 -3.91 2.25 6.50
C ALA A 52 -4.38 1.65 5.17
N GLU A 53 -3.51 0.99 4.42
CA GLU A 53 -3.82 0.25 3.20
C GLU A 53 -4.82 -0.89 3.45
N ILE A 54 -4.51 -1.74 4.44
CA ILE A 54 -5.37 -2.87 4.83
C ILE A 54 -6.76 -2.38 5.24
N VAL A 55 -6.82 -1.38 6.13
CA VAL A 55 -8.09 -0.83 6.63
C VAL A 55 -8.84 -0.11 5.52
N GLY A 56 -8.14 0.66 4.69
CA GLY A 56 -8.68 1.36 3.53
C GLY A 56 -9.41 0.40 2.60
N ASN A 57 -8.72 -0.66 2.18
CA ASN A 57 -9.28 -1.66 1.27
C ASN A 57 -10.46 -2.40 1.89
N GLU A 58 -10.33 -2.93 3.12
CA GLU A 58 -11.40 -3.71 3.76
C GLU A 58 -12.65 -2.86 4.06
N LEU A 59 -12.45 -1.67 4.65
CA LEU A 59 -13.58 -0.81 5.03
C LEU A 59 -14.21 -0.13 3.81
N GLY A 60 -13.40 0.26 2.83
CA GLY A 60 -13.87 0.84 1.58
C GLY A 60 -14.75 -0.14 0.80
N GLU A 61 -14.31 -1.39 0.66
CA GLU A 61 -15.11 -2.45 0.03
C GLU A 61 -16.39 -2.72 0.83
N LYS A 62 -16.29 -2.85 2.16
CA LYS A 62 -17.46 -3.09 3.01
C LYS A 62 -18.48 -1.96 2.91
N ALA A 63 -18.03 -0.70 2.90
CA ALA A 63 -18.89 0.46 2.76
C ALA A 63 -19.60 0.47 1.40
N LEU A 64 -18.86 0.19 0.31
CA LEU A 64 -19.43 0.09 -1.03
C LEU A 64 -20.53 -0.98 -1.08
N ARG A 65 -20.24 -2.20 -0.60
CA ARG A 65 -21.21 -3.31 -0.59
C ARG A 65 -22.44 -3.04 0.28
N THR A 66 -22.27 -2.27 1.36
CA THR A 66 -23.36 -2.01 2.32
C THR A 66 -24.27 -0.89 1.85
N PHE A 67 -23.70 0.21 1.34
CA PHE A 67 -24.44 1.45 1.06
C PHE A 67 -24.70 1.69 -0.44
N TYR A 68 -23.93 1.05 -1.32
CA TYR A 68 -24.01 1.19 -2.78
C TYR A 68 -23.86 -0.17 -3.49
N PRO A 69 -24.65 -1.20 -3.12
CA PRO A 69 -24.52 -2.55 -3.67
C PRO A 69 -24.65 -2.60 -5.20
N GLU A 70 -25.41 -1.68 -5.79
CA GLU A 70 -25.60 -1.52 -7.24
C GLU A 70 -24.35 -1.03 -7.99
N LEU A 71 -23.41 -0.43 -7.27
CA LEU A 71 -22.14 0.07 -7.81
C LEU A 71 -20.97 -0.88 -7.53
N VAL A 72 -21.23 -2.05 -6.93
CA VAL A 72 -20.21 -3.08 -6.76
C VAL A 72 -19.81 -3.60 -8.14
N PRO A 73 -18.53 -3.48 -8.54
CA PRO A 73 -18.08 -4.00 -9.82
C PRO A 73 -18.38 -5.50 -9.92
N PRO A 74 -18.77 -6.02 -11.10
CA PRO A 74 -18.90 -7.45 -11.29
C PRO A 74 -17.57 -8.14 -10.96
N PRO A 75 -17.59 -9.38 -10.42
CA PRO A 75 -16.38 -10.14 -10.21
C PRO A 75 -15.61 -10.23 -11.53
N VAL A 76 -14.40 -9.71 -11.55
CA VAL A 76 -13.45 -10.01 -12.63
C VAL A 76 -13.12 -11.50 -12.53
N ASP A 77 -13.30 -12.25 -13.62
CA ASP A 77 -12.94 -13.66 -13.69
C ASP A 77 -11.41 -13.76 -13.62
N ASN A 78 -10.88 -13.87 -12.40
CA ASN A 78 -9.45 -13.93 -12.11
C ASN A 78 -8.91 -15.32 -12.44
N GLY A 79 -8.77 -15.61 -13.72
CA GLY A 79 -7.79 -16.58 -14.19
C GLY A 79 -6.39 -16.05 -13.88
N ALA A 80 -5.87 -16.40 -12.70
CA ALA A 80 -4.56 -16.01 -12.16
C ALA A 80 -4.40 -14.50 -11.83
N ALA A 81 -4.91 -14.09 -10.68
CA ALA A 81 -4.58 -12.81 -10.05
C ALA A 81 -3.72 -13.05 -8.79
N ASP A 82 -2.49 -13.53 -9.01
CA ASP A 82 -1.35 -13.13 -8.19
C ASP A 82 -0.69 -11.96 -8.94
N GLY A 83 -0.63 -10.79 -8.30
CA GLY A 83 -0.09 -9.56 -8.90
C GLY A 83 -1.16 -8.71 -9.58
N ALA A 84 -1.34 -7.50 -9.07
CA ALA A 84 -2.21 -6.49 -9.67
C ALA A 84 -1.76 -6.18 -11.11
N THR A 85 -2.38 -6.86 -12.07
CA THR A 85 -2.36 -6.49 -13.48
C THR A 85 -3.76 -6.00 -13.82
N ASN A 86 -3.89 -4.70 -14.13
CA ASN A 86 -4.94 -4.30 -15.05
C ASN A 86 -4.39 -4.54 -16.45
N GLY A 87 -5.11 -5.36 -17.21
CA GLY A 87 -4.64 -6.05 -18.41
C GLY A 87 -4.04 -5.15 -19.48
N SER A 88 -2.85 -5.55 -19.92
CA SER A 88 -2.36 -5.35 -21.27
C SER A 88 -3.34 -6.00 -22.26
N GLU A 89 -4.12 -5.20 -22.97
CA GLU A 89 -4.48 -5.59 -24.34
C GLU A 89 -3.20 -5.45 -25.17
N ARG A 90 -2.69 -6.60 -25.62
CA ARG A 90 -1.49 -6.71 -26.46
C ARG A 90 -1.79 -6.14 -27.85
N ILE A 91 -1.68 -4.83 -28.01
CA ILE A 91 -1.70 -4.17 -29.33
C ILE A 91 -0.30 -4.36 -29.97
N PRO A 92 -0.20 -4.85 -31.22
CA PRO A 92 1.10 -5.13 -31.83
C PRO A 92 1.88 -3.84 -32.14
N HIS A 93 3.15 -3.85 -31.71
CA HIS A 93 4.32 -3.06 -32.11
C HIS A 93 4.14 -1.79 -32.98
N SER A 94 4.56 -0.65 -32.43
CA SER A 94 5.05 0.51 -33.17
C SER A 94 6.21 1.19 -32.43
N ASP A 95 7.26 1.56 -33.18
CA ASP A 95 8.56 2.11 -32.73
C ASP A 95 8.50 3.55 -32.16
N GLU A 96 7.75 3.78 -31.08
CA GLU A 96 7.92 4.96 -30.21
C GLU A 96 8.40 4.51 -28.83
N PRO A 97 9.17 5.33 -28.06
CA PRO A 97 9.56 5.00 -26.70
C PRO A 97 8.31 5.00 -25.81
N HIS A 98 7.63 3.88 -25.78
CA HIS A 98 6.45 3.67 -24.96
C HIS A 98 6.90 3.58 -23.50
N PHE A 99 6.16 4.22 -22.61
CA PHE A 99 6.33 4.10 -21.17
C PHE A 99 6.29 2.62 -20.77
N ASP A 100 7.38 2.11 -20.18
CA ASP A 100 7.47 0.76 -19.65
C ASP A 100 7.28 0.81 -18.12
N PHE A 101 6.11 0.36 -17.67
CA PHE A 101 5.75 0.39 -16.25
C PHE A 101 6.76 -0.33 -15.36
N ASP A 102 7.21 -1.53 -15.77
CA ASP A 102 8.09 -2.35 -14.93
C ASP A 102 9.47 -1.72 -14.85
N GLN A 103 9.99 -1.20 -15.96
CA GLN A 103 11.25 -0.45 -15.98
C GLN A 103 11.16 0.80 -15.10
N GLU A 104 10.10 1.60 -15.27
CA GLU A 104 9.91 2.84 -14.53
C GLU A 104 9.69 2.58 -13.02
N MET A 105 9.03 1.48 -12.65
CA MET A 105 8.89 1.05 -11.26
C MET A 105 10.23 0.57 -10.67
N HIS A 106 11.03 -0.13 -11.46
CA HIS A 106 12.37 -0.55 -11.06
C HIS A 106 13.30 0.64 -10.81
N GLU A 107 13.34 1.61 -11.73
CA GLU A 107 14.11 2.84 -11.57
C GLU A 107 13.65 3.64 -10.36
N THR A 108 12.32 3.71 -10.14
CA THR A 108 11.76 4.31 -8.92
C THR A 108 12.31 3.62 -7.68
N ARG A 109 12.32 2.28 -7.66
CA ARG A 109 12.80 1.52 -6.51
C ARG A 109 14.29 1.76 -6.23
N LEU A 110 15.13 1.79 -7.25
CA LEU A 110 16.58 2.02 -7.10
C LEU A 110 16.88 3.38 -6.46
N VAL A 111 16.20 4.45 -6.92
CA VAL A 111 16.38 5.80 -6.39
C VAL A 111 15.88 5.87 -4.94
N VAL A 112 14.73 5.27 -4.65
CA VAL A 112 14.18 5.18 -3.30
C VAL A 112 15.14 4.46 -2.35
N ASP A 113 15.66 3.30 -2.73
CA ASP A 113 16.60 2.53 -1.91
C ASP A 113 17.88 3.34 -1.62
N GLN A 114 18.37 4.12 -2.59
CA GLN A 114 19.51 5.01 -2.39
C GLN A 114 19.19 6.14 -1.39
N LEU A 115 18.03 6.79 -1.51
CA LEU A 115 17.63 7.87 -0.59
C LEU A 115 17.50 7.34 0.84
N LEU A 116 16.87 6.17 1.01
CA LEU A 116 16.71 5.52 2.31
C LEU A 116 18.04 5.09 2.92
N ALA A 117 18.98 4.58 2.13
CA ALA A 117 20.31 4.23 2.60
C ALA A 117 21.09 5.43 3.17
N HIS A 118 20.74 6.65 2.75
CA HIS A 118 21.29 7.90 3.28
C HIS A 118 20.42 8.53 4.38
N GLY A 119 19.38 7.84 4.85
CA GLY A 119 18.44 8.34 5.86
C GLY A 119 17.49 9.43 5.37
N LYS A 120 17.39 9.64 4.05
CA LYS A 120 16.59 10.72 3.42
C LYS A 120 15.15 10.26 3.19
N VAL A 121 14.44 9.99 4.28
CA VAL A 121 13.10 9.39 4.25
C VAL A 121 12.08 10.32 3.59
N GLU A 122 12.07 11.60 3.94
CA GLU A 122 11.13 12.59 3.39
C GLU A 122 11.37 12.81 1.88
N GLU A 123 12.63 12.83 1.44
CA GLU A 123 12.97 12.95 0.03
C GLU A 123 12.53 11.71 -0.77
N ALA A 124 12.64 10.50 -0.18
CA ALA A 124 12.16 9.27 -0.81
C ALA A 124 10.65 9.28 -1.00
N GLU A 125 9.90 9.69 0.03
CA GLU A 125 8.44 9.80 -0.03
C GLU A 125 7.98 10.85 -1.05
N GLN A 126 8.63 12.02 -1.07
CA GLN A 126 8.32 13.05 -2.06
C GLN A 126 8.61 12.58 -3.49
N TYR A 127 9.76 11.93 -3.71
CA TYR A 127 10.11 11.37 -5.01
C TYR A 127 9.07 10.34 -5.47
N MET A 128 8.62 9.44 -4.59
CA MET A 128 7.57 8.47 -4.92
C MET A 128 6.23 9.14 -5.24
N ALA A 129 5.86 10.21 -4.51
CA ALA A 129 4.66 10.99 -4.82
C ALA A 129 4.73 11.63 -6.21
N GLU A 130 5.89 12.17 -6.61
CA GLU A 130 6.12 12.74 -7.95
C GLU A 130 6.06 11.66 -9.04
N ARG A 131 6.75 10.53 -8.81
CA ARG A 131 6.73 9.38 -9.71
C ARG A 131 5.33 8.85 -9.91
N ARG A 132 4.50 8.79 -8.87
CA ARG A 132 3.08 8.44 -8.98
C ARG A 132 2.34 9.31 -10.00
N LEU A 133 2.58 10.63 -10.00
CA LEU A 133 1.95 11.54 -10.97
C LEU A 133 2.38 11.20 -12.38
N TYR A 134 3.67 10.89 -12.56
CA TYR A 134 4.23 10.46 -13.83
C TYR A 134 3.61 9.13 -14.33
N PHE A 135 3.41 8.13 -13.47
CA PHE A 135 2.66 6.91 -13.82
C PHE A 135 1.23 7.22 -14.26
N VAL A 136 0.52 8.05 -13.51
CA VAL A 136 -0.87 8.45 -13.82
C VAL A 136 -0.94 9.18 -15.16
N ALA A 137 -0.01 10.09 -15.43
CA ALA A 137 0.06 10.82 -16.69
C ALA A 137 0.31 9.91 -17.90
N ASN A 138 0.97 8.77 -17.71
CA ASN A 138 1.25 7.77 -18.73
C ASN A 138 0.21 6.63 -18.78
N GLY A 139 -0.96 6.82 -18.15
CA GLY A 139 -2.09 5.88 -18.25
C GLY A 139 -2.10 4.76 -17.19
N TYR A 140 -1.23 4.84 -16.18
CA TYR A 140 -1.19 3.89 -15.06
C TYR A 140 -1.75 4.53 -13.80
N PRO A 141 -3.06 4.33 -13.49
CA PRO A 141 -3.72 4.98 -12.37
C PRO A 141 -3.29 4.37 -11.03
N LEU A 142 -2.14 4.77 -10.52
CA LEU A 142 -1.68 4.40 -9.18
C LEU A 142 -2.41 5.23 -8.12
N ARG A 143 -3.01 4.58 -7.12
CA ARG A 143 -3.65 5.29 -5.98
C ARG A 143 -2.61 5.90 -5.04
N VAL A 144 -1.57 5.15 -4.74
CA VAL A 144 -0.48 5.52 -3.84
C VAL A 144 0.81 4.92 -4.39
N LEU A 145 1.92 5.61 -4.19
CA LEU A 145 3.26 5.09 -4.37
C LEU A 145 4.07 5.65 -3.19
N ASN A 146 4.44 4.77 -2.28
CA ASN A 146 5.15 5.09 -1.04
C ASN A 146 5.94 3.86 -0.59
N GLN A 147 6.59 3.93 0.57
CA GLN A 147 7.35 2.80 1.10
C GLN A 147 6.50 1.53 1.27
N ALA A 148 5.26 1.65 1.74
CA ALA A 148 4.37 0.51 1.90
C ALA A 148 3.99 -0.13 0.56
N TYR A 149 3.75 0.66 -0.49
CA TYR A 149 3.51 0.13 -1.83
C TYR A 149 4.61 -0.87 -2.23
N PHE A 150 5.88 -0.51 -2.02
CA PHE A 150 6.99 -1.43 -2.30
C PHE A 150 7.10 -2.60 -1.31
N ALA A 151 6.65 -2.45 -0.07
CA ALA A 151 6.58 -3.56 0.89
C ALA A 151 5.52 -4.61 0.50
N PHE A 152 4.43 -4.22 -0.16
CA PHE A 152 3.41 -5.14 -0.68
C PHE A 152 3.71 -5.67 -2.09
N HIS A 153 4.31 -4.85 -2.95
CA HIS A 153 4.48 -5.17 -4.38
C HIS A 153 5.95 -5.40 -4.77
N GLY A 154 6.77 -5.90 -3.85
CA GLY A 154 8.24 -5.92 -3.91
C GLY A 154 8.94 -6.69 -5.04
N SER A 155 8.27 -7.03 -6.15
CA SER A 155 8.86 -7.74 -7.29
C SER A 155 9.71 -6.86 -8.22
N TYR A 156 9.71 -5.54 -8.05
CA TYR A 156 10.35 -4.60 -8.97
C TYR A 156 11.86 -4.39 -8.74
N GLY A 157 12.57 -5.31 -8.06
CA GLY A 157 14.00 -5.19 -7.73
C GLY A 157 14.79 -6.48 -7.99
N THR A 158 16.04 -6.36 -8.45
CA THR A 158 16.92 -7.51 -8.77
C THR A 158 17.54 -8.20 -7.55
N SER A 159 17.30 -7.68 -6.34
CA SER A 159 17.72 -8.34 -5.10
C SER A 159 16.49 -8.76 -4.31
N ALA A 160 16.25 -10.08 -4.24
CA ALA A 160 15.26 -10.69 -3.33
C ALA A 160 15.52 -10.38 -1.82
N ALA A 161 16.57 -9.63 -1.50
CA ALA A 161 16.97 -9.21 -0.16
C ALA A 161 16.47 -7.80 0.24
N SER A 162 15.85 -7.03 -0.67
CA SER A 162 15.42 -5.65 -0.40
C SER A 162 13.92 -5.50 -0.14
N THR A 163 13.15 -6.58 -0.12
CA THR A 163 11.73 -6.56 0.25
C THR A 163 11.58 -6.57 1.77
N SER A 164 10.99 -5.51 2.33
CA SER A 164 10.72 -5.44 3.76
C SER A 164 9.71 -6.53 4.15
N PRO A 165 9.96 -7.33 5.21
CA PRO A 165 9.02 -8.37 5.64
C PRO A 165 7.74 -7.79 6.26
N ILE A 166 7.70 -6.47 6.54
CA ILE A 166 6.62 -5.79 7.26
C ILE A 166 5.26 -6.02 6.57
N GLY A 167 5.17 -5.84 5.26
CA GLY A 167 3.92 -5.99 4.50
C GLY A 167 3.30 -7.39 4.68
N PRO A 168 4.00 -8.46 4.23
CA PRO A 168 3.52 -9.84 4.39
C PRO A 168 3.24 -10.24 5.84
N GLN A 169 4.05 -9.78 6.80
CA GLN A 169 3.81 -10.06 8.23
C GLN A 169 2.56 -9.37 8.75
N MET A 170 2.29 -8.12 8.33
CA MET A 170 1.10 -7.39 8.73
C MET A 170 -0.17 -7.99 8.12
N GLU A 171 -0.11 -8.46 6.86
CA GLU A 171 -1.20 -9.21 6.23
C GLU A 171 -1.48 -10.51 6.98
N ALA A 172 -0.44 -11.27 7.34
CA ALA A 172 -0.58 -12.47 8.14
C ALA A 172 -1.21 -12.15 9.51
N LEU A 173 -0.81 -11.05 10.14
CA LEU A 173 -1.37 -10.63 11.43
C LEU A 173 -2.84 -10.23 11.28
N ARG A 174 -3.20 -9.53 10.19
CA ARG A 174 -4.60 -9.24 9.87
C ARG A 174 -5.38 -10.52 9.66
N ALA A 175 -4.86 -11.50 8.92
CA ALA A 175 -5.54 -12.78 8.66
C ALA A 175 -5.78 -13.60 9.93
N GLN A 176 -4.87 -13.55 10.91
CA GLN A 176 -5.03 -14.21 12.20
C GLN A 176 -5.96 -13.44 13.17
N SER A 177 -6.24 -12.16 12.87
CA SER A 177 -7.10 -11.33 13.72
C SER A 177 -8.58 -11.65 13.51
N PRO A 178 -9.39 -11.82 14.57
CA PRO A 178 -10.81 -12.19 14.45
C PRO A 178 -11.66 -11.20 13.63
N ASN A 179 -11.28 -9.92 13.64
CA ASN A 179 -11.92 -8.86 12.88
C ASN A 179 -10.98 -7.65 12.81
N LEU A 180 -11.33 -6.67 11.96
CA LEU A 180 -10.54 -5.46 11.75
C LEU A 180 -10.35 -4.62 13.02
N LYS A 181 -11.33 -4.61 13.93
CA LYS A 181 -11.20 -3.90 15.21
C LYS A 181 -10.12 -4.52 16.08
N SER A 182 -10.13 -5.85 16.26
CA SER A 182 -9.10 -6.54 17.05
C SER A 182 -7.70 -6.38 16.44
N PHE A 183 -7.60 -6.38 15.10
CA PHE A 183 -6.37 -6.05 14.39
C PHE A 183 -5.88 -4.63 14.75
N LEU A 184 -6.74 -3.61 14.57
CA LEU A 184 -6.41 -2.21 14.90
C LEU A 184 -6.06 -2.00 16.37
N GLU A 185 -6.75 -2.66 17.29
CA GLU A 185 -6.48 -2.59 18.73
C GLU A 185 -5.11 -3.19 19.10
N THR A 186 -4.63 -4.16 18.31
CA THR A 186 -3.31 -4.77 18.46
C THR A 186 -2.22 -3.89 17.86
N VAL A 187 -2.31 -3.56 16.58
CA VAL A 187 -1.20 -2.86 15.87
C VAL A 187 -0.98 -1.45 16.40
N ARG A 188 -2.02 -0.78 16.92
CA ARG A 188 -1.88 0.59 17.45
C ARG A 188 -0.89 0.67 18.62
N THR A 189 -0.64 -0.42 19.34
CA THR A 189 0.28 -0.44 20.49
C THR A 189 1.73 -0.66 20.09
N PHE A 190 2.03 -0.90 18.81
CA PHE A 190 3.37 -1.22 18.36
C PHE A 190 4.34 -0.04 18.53
N THR A 191 5.54 -0.37 18.99
CA THR A 191 6.68 0.52 19.30
C THR A 191 8.00 -0.03 18.76
N SER A 192 7.96 -1.17 18.07
CA SER A 192 9.07 -1.75 17.32
C SER A 192 8.54 -2.60 16.16
N PRO A 193 9.26 -2.72 15.04
CA PRO A 193 8.94 -3.70 14.00
C PRO A 193 8.86 -5.16 14.52
N ASP A 194 9.63 -5.48 15.56
CA ASP A 194 9.62 -6.81 16.20
C ASP A 194 8.25 -7.16 16.82
N ASP A 195 7.44 -6.15 17.16
CA ASP A 195 6.12 -6.35 17.77
C ASP A 195 5.18 -7.10 16.81
N ILE A 196 5.37 -6.97 15.49
CA ILE A 196 4.60 -7.73 14.49
C ILE A 196 4.85 -9.23 14.67
N THR A 197 6.12 -9.63 14.79
CA THR A 197 6.52 -11.03 14.95
C THR A 197 6.05 -11.58 16.30
N GLN A 198 6.13 -10.77 17.37
CA GLN A 198 5.60 -11.15 18.69
C GLN A 198 4.09 -11.36 18.67
N ALA A 199 3.34 -10.47 18.01
CA ALA A 199 1.89 -10.59 17.88
C ALA A 199 1.48 -11.82 17.05
N LEU A 200 2.19 -12.10 15.96
CA LEU A 200 2.00 -13.33 15.17
C LEU A 200 2.23 -14.60 15.99
N ALA A 201 3.27 -14.62 16.82
CA ALA A 201 3.55 -15.77 17.68
C ALA A 201 2.49 -15.94 18.78
N ALA A 202 1.97 -14.84 19.33
CA ALA A 202 0.93 -14.88 20.35
C ALA A 202 -0.43 -15.39 19.81
N ASN A 203 -0.71 -15.15 18.53
CA ASN A 203 -1.94 -15.55 17.84
C ASN A 203 -1.85 -16.93 17.19
N ALA A 204 -0.68 -17.57 17.19
CA ALA A 204 -0.51 -18.91 16.65
C ALA A 204 -1.38 -19.93 17.41
N PRO A 205 -2.03 -20.88 16.72
CA PRO A 205 -2.82 -21.92 17.37
C PRO A 205 -1.91 -22.73 18.30
N ARG A 206 -2.31 -22.87 19.57
CA ARG A 206 -1.64 -23.76 20.51
C ARG A 206 -1.94 -25.20 20.10
N ASN A 207 -0.90 -25.97 19.77
CA ASN A 207 -0.98 -27.41 19.54
C ASN A 207 -1.47 -28.16 20.77
#